data_AF-A0A1F3SV24-F1
#
_entry.id   AF-A0A1F3SV24-F1
#
_cell.length_a   1.000
_cell.length_b   1.000
_cell.length_c   1.000
_cell.angle_alpha   90.00
_cell.angle_beta   90.00
_cell.angle_gamma   90.00
#
_symmetry.space_group_name_H-M   'P 1'
#
loop_
_entity.id
_entity.type
_entity.pdbx_description
1 polymer ?
#
loop_
_entity_poly.entity_id
_entity_poly.type
_entity_poly.pdbx_seq_one_letter_code
_entity_poly.pdbx_strand_id
1 'polypeptide(L)'
;MDTFQFGHTVTRLPQLAYRFGRAGANVLVLGGVHGNEPEGVIVSLGLIERFIGSFTHSLRMTIVPQFNLDGILARITGYKIVENIGYPTPGCLGTYCGLERNIPTLTYEIERGL
;
A
#
# COMPACT_ATOMS: atom_id res chain seq x y z
N MET A 1 15.16 -9.19 1.13
CA MET A 1 13.74 -8.85 0.99
C MET A 1 13.59 -8.18 -0.35
N ASP A 2 12.58 -8.55 -1.13
CA ASP A 2 12.26 -7.87 -2.39
C ASP A 2 10.91 -7.15 -2.22
N THR A 3 10.85 -5.85 -2.56
CA THR A 3 9.60 -5.10 -2.63
C THR A 3 9.15 -5.03 -4.08
N PHE A 4 7.87 -5.27 -4.33
CA PHE A 4 7.31 -5.18 -5.68
C PHE A 4 5.85 -4.77 -5.64
N GLN A 5 5.35 -4.27 -6.77
CA GLN A 5 3.93 -4.01 -6.93
C GLN A 5 3.18 -5.33 -7.15
N PHE A 6 2.28 -5.65 -6.24
CA PHE A 6 1.42 -6.82 -6.29
C PHE A 6 0.28 -6.66 -7.28
N GLY A 7 -0.30 -5.46 -7.33
CA GLY A 7 -1.47 -5.14 -8.13
C GLY A 7 -1.86 -3.67 -7.99
N HIS A 8 -3.14 -3.39 -8.27
CA HIS A 8 -3.75 -2.09 -8.07
C HIS A 8 -5.07 -2.25 -7.32
N THR A 9 -5.43 -1.23 -6.55
CA THR A 9 -6.77 -1.11 -5.96
C THR A 9 -7.80 -0.71 -7.03
N VAL A 10 -9.08 -0.61 -6.64
CA VAL A 10 -10.16 -0.19 -7.55
C VAL A 10 -9.89 1.22 -8.06
N THR A 11 -9.40 2.12 -7.20
CA THR A 11 -9.04 3.48 -7.59
C THR A 11 -7.61 3.59 -8.12
N ARG A 12 -7.05 2.47 -8.60
CA ARG A 12 -5.74 2.33 -9.24
C ARG A 12 -4.53 2.72 -8.39
N LEU A 13 -4.67 2.70 -7.06
CA LEU A 13 -3.50 2.87 -6.18
C LEU A 13 -2.65 1.59 -6.22
N PRO A 14 -1.31 1.69 -6.23
CA PRO A 14 -0.47 0.50 -6.24
C PRO A 14 -0.58 -0.26 -4.92
N GLN A 15 -0.81 -1.58 -5.01
CA GLN A 15 -0.72 -2.47 -3.86
C GLN A 15 0.71 -3.00 -3.77
N LEU A 16 1.42 -2.66 -2.69
CA LEU A 16 2.80 -3.10 -2.48
C LEU A 16 2.85 -4.45 -1.75
N ALA A 17 3.79 -5.30 -2.16
CA ALA A 17 4.10 -6.57 -1.52
C ALA A 17 5.59 -6.69 -1.19
N TYR A 18 5.86 -7.49 -0.15
CA TYR A 18 7.19 -7.77 0.37
C TYR A 18 7.45 -9.27 0.32
N ARG A 19 8.57 -9.67 -0.27
CA ARG A 19 8.96 -11.08 -0.41
C ARG A 19 10.12 -11.44 0.49
N PHE A 20 9.98 -12.56 1.19
CA PHE A 20 10.99 -13.16 2.04
C PHE A 20 11.22 -14.63 1.70
N GLY A 21 12.46 -15.08 1.87
CA GLY A 21 12.89 -16.44 1.60
C GLY A 21 12.90 -16.82 0.12
N ARG A 22 13.58 -17.93 -0.19
CA ARG A 22 13.83 -18.39 -1.57
C ARG A 22 13.54 -19.89 -1.76
N ALA A 23 13.23 -20.62 -0.70
CA ALA A 23 13.04 -22.07 -0.72
C ALA A 23 11.83 -22.48 0.14
N GLY A 24 11.33 -23.70 -0.08
CA GLY A 24 10.19 -24.25 0.66
C GLY A 24 8.81 -23.80 0.15
N ALA A 25 7.81 -23.95 1.00
CA ALA A 25 6.40 -23.74 0.66
C ALA A 25 6.09 -22.26 0.38
N ASN A 26 5.17 -22.01 -0.56
CA ASN A 26 4.68 -20.66 -0.84
C ASN A 26 3.63 -20.27 0.20
N VAL A 27 3.81 -19.12 0.83
CA VAL A 27 2.88 -18.56 1.82
C VAL A 27 2.53 -17.13 1.41
N LEU A 28 1.24 -16.82 1.38
CA LEU A 28 0.73 -15.47 1.18
C LEU A 28 0.08 -14.98 2.47
N VAL A 29 0.50 -13.82 2.93
CA VAL A 29 -0.07 -13.12 4.08
C VAL A 29 -0.73 -11.85 3.55
N LEU A 30 -2.03 -11.68 3.81
CA LEU A 30 -2.81 -10.51 3.41
C LEU A 30 -3.30 -9.79 4.67
N GLY A 31 -2.90 -8.53 4.81
CA GLY A 31 -3.41 -7.59 5.80
C GLY A 31 -4.34 -6.55 5.17
N GLY A 32 -5.21 -5.95 5.99
CA GLY A 32 -6.05 -4.84 5.55
C GLY A 32 -7.01 -5.21 4.41
N VAL A 33 -7.64 -6.38 4.47
CA VAL A 33 -8.66 -6.81 3.50
C VAL A 33 -9.94 -5.99 3.68
N HIS A 34 -10.33 -5.75 4.92
CA HIS A 34 -11.41 -4.85 5.30
C HIS A 34 -10.83 -3.52 5.76
N GLY A 35 -11.31 -2.40 5.20
CA GLY A 35 -10.79 -1.06 5.47
C GLY A 35 -10.95 -0.59 6.92
N ASN A 36 -11.81 -1.27 7.68
CA ASN A 36 -12.11 -1.00 9.08
C ASN A 36 -11.45 -1.95 10.09
N GLU A 37 -10.64 -2.91 9.63
CA GLU A 37 -9.96 -3.92 10.46
C GLU A 37 -8.43 -3.69 10.42
N PRO A 38 -7.90 -2.74 11.22
CA PRO A 38 -6.48 -2.37 11.18
C PRO A 38 -5.55 -3.47 11.71
N GLU A 39 -6.05 -4.44 12.46
CA GLU A 39 -5.26 -5.48 13.13
C GLU A 39 -4.45 -6.29 12.11
N GLY A 40 -5.04 -6.64 10.97
CA GLY A 40 -4.34 -7.35 9.91
C GLY A 40 -3.22 -6.53 9.27
N VAL A 41 -3.39 -5.21 9.19
CA VAL A 41 -2.34 -4.28 8.71
C VAL A 41 -1.19 -4.26 9.71
N ILE A 42 -1.51 -4.08 11.00
CA ILE A 42 -0.53 -4.00 12.08
C ILE A 42 0.29 -5.28 12.17
N VAL A 43 -0.36 -6.45 12.17
CA VAL A 43 0.33 -7.75 12.21
C VAL A 43 1.23 -7.94 10.99
N SER A 44 0.75 -7.59 9.79
CA SER A 44 1.55 -7.69 8.56
C SER A 44 2.78 -6.80 8.60
N LEU A 45 2.64 -5.55 9.07
CA LEU A 45 3.77 -4.63 9.24
C LEU A 45 4.75 -5.12 10.31
N GLY A 46 4.26 -5.65 11.43
CA GLY A 46 5.11 -6.25 12.46
C GLY A 46 5.87 -7.49 11.97
N LEU A 47 5.25 -8.33 11.14
CA LEU A 47 5.94 -9.45 10.49
C LEU A 47 7.03 -8.96 9.53
N ILE A 48 6.75 -7.92 8.74
CA ILE A 48 7.75 -7.31 7.84
C ILE A 48 8.93 -6.78 8.65
N GLU A 49 8.69 -6.00 9.71
CA GLU A 49 9.72 -5.47 10.60
C GLU A 49 10.58 -6.61 11.19
N ARG A 50 9.93 -7.63 11.74
CA ARG A 50 10.61 -8.80 12.32
C ARG A 50 11.49 -9.52 11.31
N PHE A 51 10.98 -9.72 10.09
CA PHE A 51 11.66 -10.50 9.05
C PHE A 51 12.71 -9.72 8.27
N ILE A 52 12.66 -8.38 8.28
CA ILE A 52 13.77 -7.53 7.83
C ILE A 52 15.01 -7.80 8.68
N GLY A 53 14.85 -7.92 10.01
CA GLY A 53 15.97 -8.20 10.92
C GLY A 53 16.57 -9.60 10.70
N SER A 54 15.73 -10.63 10.60
CA SER A 54 16.17 -11.99 10.29
C SER A 54 15.03 -12.86 9.78
N PHE A 55 15.29 -13.61 8.71
CA PHE A 55 14.35 -14.59 8.16
C PHE A 55 15.03 -15.95 8.00
N THR A 56 14.82 -16.86 8.96
CA THR A 56 15.46 -18.19 9.01
C THR A 56 14.54 -19.33 8.56
N HIS A 57 13.31 -19.02 8.16
CA HIS A 57 12.33 -20.02 7.78
C HIS A 57 12.57 -20.55 6.36
N SER A 58 12.37 -21.86 6.17
CA SER A 58 12.33 -22.48 4.84
C SER A 58 10.96 -22.29 4.17
N LEU A 59 10.61 -21.02 3.90
CA LEU A 59 9.37 -20.60 3.25
C LEU A 59 9.66 -19.57 2.16
N ARG A 60 8.81 -19.51 1.14
CA ARG A 60 8.70 -18.39 0.18
C ARG A 60 7.48 -17.57 0.55
N MET A 61 7.69 -16.53 1.34
CA MET A 61 6.63 -15.73 1.91
C MET A 61 6.43 -14.43 1.14
N THR A 62 5.20 -14.13 0.75
CA THR A 62 4.78 -12.83 0.23
C THR A 62 3.82 -12.20 1.24
N ILE A 63 4.07 -10.96 1.62
CA ILE A 63 3.23 -10.19 2.55
C ILE A 63 2.69 -8.96 1.83
N VAL A 64 1.36 -8.80 1.82
CA VAL A 64 0.66 -7.62 1.33
C VAL A 64 -0.02 -6.96 2.54
N PRO A 65 0.56 -5.91 3.14
CA PRO A 65 0.06 -5.40 4.41
C PRO A 65 -1.27 -4.63 4.29
N GLN A 66 -1.57 -4.10 3.11
CA GLN A 66 -2.74 -3.24 2.86
C GLN A 66 -3.39 -3.65 1.53
N PHE A 67 -4.17 -4.72 1.55
CA PHE A 67 -4.82 -5.24 0.35
C PHE A 67 -5.93 -4.30 -0.14
N ASN A 68 -6.75 -3.77 0.76
CA ASN A 68 -7.81 -2.81 0.49
C ASN A 68 -7.42 -1.40 0.98
N LEU A 69 -6.37 -0.85 0.39
CA LEU A 69 -5.91 0.51 0.73
C LEU A 69 -7.02 1.56 0.53
N ASP A 70 -7.85 1.40 -0.49
CA ASP A 70 -9.02 2.24 -0.75
C ASP A 70 -9.92 2.32 0.50
N GLY A 71 -10.39 1.19 1.02
CA GLY A 71 -11.23 1.14 2.21
C GLY A 71 -10.58 1.74 3.46
N ILE A 72 -9.25 1.58 3.60
CA ILE A 72 -8.50 2.17 4.72
C ILE A 72 -8.51 3.70 4.62
N LEU A 73 -8.21 4.24 3.43
CA LEU A 73 -8.18 5.69 3.18
C LEU A 73 -9.55 6.33 3.36
N ALA A 74 -10.60 5.70 2.83
CA ALA A 74 -11.98 6.18 2.99
C ALA A 74 -12.38 6.28 4.47
N ARG A 75 -11.99 5.29 5.29
CA ARG A 75 -12.29 5.29 6.72
C ARG A 75 -11.54 6.38 7.48
N ILE A 76 -10.23 6.50 7.28
CA ILE A 76 -9.40 7.43 8.05
C ILE A 76 -9.79 8.88 7.75
N THR A 77 -10.09 9.16 6.48
CA THR A 77 -10.35 10.53 6.02
C THR A 77 -11.82 10.92 6.07
N GLY A 78 -12.74 9.95 6.06
CA GLY A 78 -14.18 10.19 5.84
C GLY A 78 -14.51 10.66 4.41
N TYR A 79 -13.51 10.84 3.54
CA TYR A 79 -13.73 11.25 2.17
C TYR A 79 -14.17 10.09 1.31
N LYS A 80 -15.11 10.38 0.40
CA LYS A 80 -15.49 9.45 -0.65
C LYS A 80 -14.35 9.37 -1.65
N ILE A 81 -13.89 8.15 -1.93
CA ILE A 81 -12.93 7.93 -3.00
C ILE A 81 -13.68 8.05 -4.34
N VAL A 82 -13.23 8.97 -5.17
CA VAL A 82 -13.82 9.27 -6.47
C VAL A 82 -12.72 9.36 -7.52
N GLU A 83 -12.98 8.89 -8.74
CA GLU A 83 -12.00 8.95 -9.83
C GLU A 83 -11.78 10.38 -10.37
N ASN A 84 -12.76 11.27 -10.16
CA ASN A 84 -12.72 12.65 -10.61
C ASN A 84 -13.41 13.55 -9.55
N ILE A 85 -12.77 14.68 -9.23
CA ILE A 85 -13.26 15.67 -8.24
C ILE A 85 -14.08 16.81 -8.86
N GLY A 86 -14.26 16.81 -10.18
CA GLY A 86 -15.17 17.72 -10.90
C GLY A 86 -14.55 19.01 -11.42
N TYR A 87 -13.24 19.21 -11.31
CA TYR A 87 -12.54 20.39 -11.82
C TYR A 87 -11.08 20.09 -12.22
N PRO A 88 -10.48 20.85 -13.16
CA PRO A 88 -9.09 20.65 -13.55
C PRO A 88 -8.12 21.01 -12.42
N THR A 89 -7.01 20.28 -12.30
CA THR A 89 -5.90 20.57 -11.38
C THR A 89 -4.70 21.16 -12.15
N PRO A 90 -4.72 22.46 -12.49
CA PRO A 90 -3.66 23.09 -13.26
C PRO A 90 -2.34 23.14 -12.46
N GLY A 91 -1.23 22.74 -13.08
CA GLY A 91 0.06 22.54 -12.40
C GLY A 91 0.15 21.15 -11.79
N CYS A 92 0.42 20.16 -12.63
CA CYS A 92 0.38 18.76 -12.23
C CYS A 92 1.72 18.33 -11.61
N LEU A 93 1.81 18.32 -10.27
CA LEU A 93 2.92 17.66 -9.55
C LEU A 93 3.14 16.22 -10.07
N GLY A 94 2.07 15.54 -10.47
CA GLY A 94 2.13 14.22 -11.11
C GLY A 94 2.88 14.20 -12.44
N THR A 95 2.85 15.26 -13.25
CA THR A 95 3.61 15.37 -14.50
C THR A 95 5.08 15.52 -14.19
N TYR A 96 5.43 16.49 -13.33
CA TYR A 96 6.82 16.75 -12.96
C TYR A 96 7.46 15.55 -12.28
N CYS A 97 6.79 14.97 -11.28
CA CYS A 97 7.36 13.84 -10.56
C CYS A 97 7.26 12.54 -11.36
N GLY A 98 6.06 12.19 -11.85
CA GLY A 98 5.80 10.89 -12.48
C GLY A 98 6.38 10.78 -13.89
N LEU A 99 6.02 11.71 -14.78
CA LEU A 99 6.38 11.62 -16.20
C LEU A 99 7.79 12.15 -16.49
N GLU A 100 8.19 13.26 -15.86
CA GLU A 100 9.46 13.92 -16.18
C GLU A 100 10.64 13.38 -15.36
N ARG A 101 10.38 12.88 -14.13
CA ARG A 101 11.43 12.54 -13.15
C ARG A 101 11.43 11.08 -12.70
N ASN A 102 10.43 10.28 -13.07
CA ASN A 102 10.23 8.92 -12.54
C ASN A 102 10.28 8.85 -11.00
N ILE A 103 9.74 9.86 -10.32
CA ILE A 103 9.60 9.94 -8.86
C ILE A 103 8.19 9.50 -8.49
N PRO A 104 8.01 8.34 -7.84
CA PRO A 104 6.73 7.96 -7.25
C PRO A 104 6.26 9.06 -6.30
N THR A 105 5.06 9.59 -6.52
CA THR A 105 4.54 10.73 -5.77
C THR A 105 3.21 10.40 -5.15
N LEU A 106 3.11 10.74 -3.87
CA LEU A 106 1.94 10.55 -3.04
C LEU A 106 1.64 11.89 -2.38
N THR A 107 0.54 12.51 -2.78
CA THR A 107 0.09 13.79 -2.23
C THR A 107 -1.09 13.56 -1.30
N TYR A 108 -1.01 14.09 -0.09
CA TYR A 108 -2.12 14.10 0.87
C TYR A 108 -2.44 15.54 1.23
N GLU A 109 -3.67 15.95 0.95
CA GLU A 109 -4.23 17.18 1.49
C GLU A 109 -4.96 16.82 2.79
N ILE A 110 -4.55 17.44 3.89
CA ILE A 110 -5.19 17.27 5.20
C ILE A 110 -5.94 18.57 5.49
N GLU A 111 -7.21 18.46 5.83
CA GLU A 111 -8.03 19.59 6.23
C GLU A 111 -7.41 20.28 7.45
N ARG A 112 -7.19 21.59 7.36
CA ARG A 112 -6.65 22.37 8.48
C ARG A 112 -7.75 22.57 9.52
N GLY A 113 -7.49 22.19 10.78
CA GLY A 113 -8.35 22.53 11.91
C GLY A 113 -9.30 21.43 12.40
N LEU A 114 -9.04 20.17 12.06
CA LEU A 114 -9.53 19.02 12.81
C LEU A 114 -8.82 18.89 14.17
#